data_AF-J3NRZ2-F1
#
_entry.id   AF-J3NRZ2-F1
#
_cell.length_a   1.000
_cell.length_b   1.000
_cell.length_c   1.000
_cell.angle_alpha   90.00
_cell.angle_beta   90.00
_cell.angle_gamma   90.00
#
_symmetry.space_group_name_H-M   'P 1'
#
loop_
_entity.id
_entity.type
_entity.pdbx_description
1 polymer ?
#
loop_
_entity_poly.entity_id
_entity_poly.type
_entity_poly.pdbx_seq_one_letter_code
_entity_poly.pdbx_strand_id
1 'polypeptide(L)'
;MRAAFGMRVVAWSANLTQDAADARAAEAGLPAEDPSSPGQKTFRVVTREELFATADVLSVHVVLSVRTRGLVGADDLARMKPTALLVNTARGPVVQESALLDALGRGAIRGAALDVFDLEPLPLDSPWRTTEWGRGGRSQVLLTPHMGYVEKQTLDDWYAVQVENIRRWQKGQQDRQRSNRHHPHPRPTEEAQAEQESEREQRDRYLAPEALDVLEVLKAPEAGPGEKRQLCRPSPWADRASW
;
A
#
# COMPACT_ATOMS: atom_id res chain seq x y z
N MET A 1 -7.24 -19.89 -14.47
CA MET A 1 -7.52 -18.69 -13.64
C MET A 1 -6.28 -17.81 -13.71
N ARG A 2 -6.40 -16.52 -14.05
CA ARG A 2 -5.28 -15.56 -14.01
C ARG A 2 -5.45 -14.73 -12.74
N ALA A 3 -4.40 -14.55 -11.95
CA ALA A 3 -4.49 -13.89 -10.64
C ALA A 3 -4.87 -12.41 -10.71
N ALA A 4 -4.49 -11.67 -11.77
CA ALA A 4 -4.75 -10.24 -11.86
C ALA A 4 -4.83 -9.74 -13.31
N PHE A 5 -6.01 -9.61 -13.92
CA PHE A 5 -6.22 -9.00 -15.26
C PHE A 5 -5.27 -9.49 -16.40
N GLY A 6 -4.61 -10.64 -16.25
CA GLY A 6 -3.56 -11.13 -17.14
C GLY A 6 -2.20 -10.43 -17.01
N MET A 7 -1.97 -9.73 -15.90
CA MET A 7 -0.72 -9.13 -15.49
C MET A 7 0.17 -10.16 -14.80
N ARG A 8 1.49 -9.92 -14.86
CA ARG A 8 2.47 -10.65 -14.06
C ARG A 8 2.67 -9.94 -12.74
N VAL A 9 2.64 -10.68 -11.65
CA VAL A 9 2.82 -10.13 -10.31
C VAL A 9 4.24 -10.39 -9.85
N VAL A 10 4.97 -9.32 -9.56
CA VAL A 10 6.27 -9.40 -8.89
C VAL A 10 6.18 -8.67 -7.54
N ALA A 11 6.93 -9.12 -6.56
CA ALA A 11 6.81 -8.62 -5.19
C ALA A 11 8.18 -8.52 -4.52
N TRP A 12 8.30 -7.57 -3.61
CA TRP A 12 9.49 -7.41 -2.77
C TRP A 12 9.10 -6.98 -1.35
N SER A 13 9.81 -7.55 -0.38
CA SER A 13 9.98 -7.00 0.96
C SER A 13 11.38 -7.32 1.46
N ALA A 14 11.80 -6.70 2.56
CA ALA A 14 13.09 -6.99 3.17
C ALA A 14 13.27 -8.47 3.57
N ASN A 15 12.16 -9.18 3.85
CA ASN A 15 12.16 -10.54 4.36
C ASN A 15 11.37 -11.53 3.48
N LEU A 16 10.87 -11.10 2.30
CA LEU A 16 10.04 -11.95 1.45
C LEU A 16 10.89 -13.02 0.77
N THR A 17 10.54 -14.28 0.98
CA THR A 17 11.11 -15.42 0.28
C THR A 17 10.13 -15.95 -0.77
N GLN A 18 10.64 -16.64 -1.79
CA GLN A 18 9.77 -17.25 -2.79
C GLN A 18 8.83 -18.29 -2.19
N ASP A 19 9.30 -19.07 -1.20
CA ASP A 19 8.45 -20.05 -0.50
C ASP A 19 7.30 -19.37 0.25
N ALA A 20 7.55 -18.22 0.89
CA ALA A 20 6.52 -17.45 1.56
C ALA A 20 5.50 -16.88 0.55
N ALA A 21 5.96 -16.40 -0.62
CA ALA A 21 5.08 -15.94 -1.69
C ALA A 21 4.23 -17.09 -2.26
N ASP A 22 4.82 -18.27 -2.46
CA ASP A 22 4.11 -19.47 -2.93
C ASP A 22 3.06 -19.94 -1.91
N ALA A 23 3.36 -19.85 -0.61
CA ALA A 23 2.40 -20.14 0.45
C ALA A 23 1.21 -19.18 0.41
N ARG A 24 1.44 -17.88 0.15
CA ARG A 24 0.36 -16.88 -0.02
C ARG A 24 -0.49 -17.14 -1.25
N ALA A 25 0.13 -17.58 -2.36
CA ALA A 25 -0.62 -18.02 -3.52
C ALA A 25 -1.54 -19.19 -3.16
N ALA A 26 -1.03 -20.19 -2.44
CA ALA A 26 -1.82 -21.35 -2.02
C ALA A 26 -2.97 -20.95 -1.05
N GLU A 27 -2.72 -20.06 -0.08
CA GLU A 27 -3.76 -19.50 0.82
C GLU A 27 -4.88 -18.80 0.04
N ALA A 28 -4.54 -18.12 -1.06
CA ALA A 28 -5.50 -17.46 -1.95
C ALA A 28 -6.18 -18.43 -2.95
N GLY A 29 -5.90 -19.74 -2.87
CA GLY A 29 -6.42 -20.73 -3.81
C GLY A 29 -5.81 -20.66 -5.21
N LEU A 30 -4.63 -20.05 -5.33
CA LEU A 30 -3.87 -19.92 -6.57
C LEU A 30 -2.73 -20.95 -6.63
N PRO A 31 -2.39 -21.46 -7.82
CA PRO A 31 -1.20 -22.29 -7.99
C PRO A 31 0.08 -21.48 -7.77
N ALA A 32 1.17 -22.14 -7.38
CA ALA A 32 2.49 -21.49 -7.23
C ALA A 32 3.06 -20.98 -8.57
N GLU A 33 2.73 -21.65 -9.67
CA GLU A 33 3.10 -21.24 -11.03
C GLU A 33 1.90 -20.72 -11.81
N ASP A 34 2.12 -19.71 -12.65
CA ASP A 34 1.11 -19.15 -13.53
C ASP A 34 0.71 -20.18 -14.59
N PRO A 35 -0.55 -20.66 -14.60
CA PRO A 35 -1.02 -21.65 -15.58
C PRO A 35 -0.96 -21.14 -17.03
N SER A 36 -0.92 -19.82 -17.22
CA SER A 36 -0.85 -19.18 -18.53
C SER A 36 0.58 -18.91 -19.00
N SER A 37 1.59 -19.13 -18.15
CA SER A 37 3.00 -18.93 -18.45
C SER A 37 3.86 -19.97 -17.71
N PRO A 38 4.01 -21.19 -18.26
CA PRO A 38 4.76 -22.28 -17.63
C PRO A 38 6.18 -21.84 -17.22
N GLY A 39 6.58 -22.20 -16.00
CA GLY A 39 7.88 -21.81 -15.44
C GLY A 39 7.93 -20.39 -14.85
N GLN A 40 6.83 -19.63 -14.86
CA GLN A 40 6.72 -18.37 -14.12
C GLN A 40 5.92 -18.57 -12.84
N LYS A 41 6.38 -17.92 -11.75
CA LYS A 41 5.66 -17.89 -10.47
C LYS A 41 4.42 -17.01 -10.55
N THR A 42 3.36 -17.41 -9.86
CA THR A 42 2.15 -16.58 -9.70
C THR A 42 2.47 -15.27 -9.00
N PHE A 43 3.23 -15.34 -7.90
CA PHE A 43 3.82 -14.19 -7.21
C PHE A 43 5.34 -14.35 -7.23
N ARG A 44 6.03 -13.62 -8.11
CA ARG A 44 7.48 -13.75 -8.22
C ARG A 44 8.19 -12.78 -7.28
N VAL A 45 9.02 -13.31 -6.40
CA VAL A 45 9.89 -12.48 -5.56
C VAL A 45 11.06 -11.96 -6.40
N VAL A 46 11.31 -10.65 -6.33
CA VAL A 46 12.36 -9.97 -7.09
C VAL A 46 13.19 -9.08 -6.17
N THR A 47 14.33 -8.58 -6.65
CA THR A 47 15.08 -7.56 -5.90
C THR A 47 14.35 -6.23 -5.91
N ARG A 48 14.71 -5.35 -4.99
CA ARG A 48 14.18 -3.98 -4.92
C ARG A 48 14.44 -3.22 -6.22
N GLU A 49 15.65 -3.32 -6.76
CA GLU A 49 16.02 -2.65 -8.01
C GLU A 49 15.20 -3.16 -9.19
N GLU A 50 14.98 -4.47 -9.27
CA GLU A 50 14.18 -5.09 -10.31
C GLU A 50 12.70 -4.69 -10.19
N LEU A 51 12.17 -4.60 -8.96
CA LEU A 51 10.81 -4.13 -8.68
C LEU A 51 10.56 -2.76 -9.33
N PHE A 52 11.38 -1.76 -8.98
CA PHE A 52 11.22 -0.41 -9.50
C PHE A 52 11.51 -0.31 -11.00
N ALA A 53 12.52 -1.01 -11.50
CA ALA A 53 12.89 -0.96 -12.92
C ALA A 53 11.86 -1.61 -13.85
N THR A 54 11.11 -2.61 -13.37
CA THR A 54 10.25 -3.44 -14.23
C THR A 54 8.75 -3.21 -14.04
N ALA A 55 8.34 -2.47 -13.00
CA ALA A 55 6.94 -2.17 -12.73
C ALA A 55 6.28 -1.33 -13.83
N ASP A 56 5.07 -1.74 -14.24
CA ASP A 56 4.14 -0.87 -14.97
C ASP A 56 3.15 -0.22 -14.00
N VAL A 57 2.76 -0.94 -12.95
CA VAL A 57 2.03 -0.42 -11.80
C VAL A 57 2.75 -0.89 -10.55
N LEU A 58 3.15 0.06 -9.70
CA LEU A 58 3.73 -0.17 -8.38
C LEU A 58 2.69 0.14 -7.32
N SER A 59 2.27 -0.85 -6.54
CA SER A 59 1.33 -0.69 -5.43
C SER A 59 2.04 -0.89 -4.08
N VAL A 60 1.80 0.03 -3.15
CA VAL A 60 2.47 0.05 -1.85
C VAL A 60 1.56 -0.58 -0.79
N HIS A 61 1.97 -1.71 -0.21
CA HIS A 61 1.25 -2.43 0.84
C HIS A 61 2.16 -2.81 2.02
N VAL A 62 2.81 -1.79 2.60
CA VAL A 62 3.71 -1.96 3.75
C VAL A 62 3.18 -1.24 4.98
N VAL A 63 3.41 -1.82 6.16
CA VAL A 63 3.09 -1.16 7.43
C VAL A 63 4.07 -0.02 7.67
N LEU A 64 3.57 1.14 8.12
CA LEU A 64 4.44 2.24 8.51
C LEU A 64 5.15 1.94 9.83
N SER A 65 6.47 2.06 9.81
CA SER A 65 7.38 1.90 10.94
C SER A 65 8.56 2.87 10.77
N VAL A 66 9.47 2.88 11.75
CA VAL A 66 10.75 3.60 11.62
C VAL A 66 11.55 3.11 10.40
N ARG A 67 11.46 1.82 10.06
CA ARG A 67 12.22 1.20 8.96
C ARG A 67 11.60 1.47 7.58
N THR A 68 10.28 1.64 7.53
CA THR A 68 9.54 1.80 6.26
C THR A 68 9.19 3.26 5.99
N ARG A 69 9.47 4.18 6.92
CA ARG A 69 9.36 5.62 6.68
C ARG A 69 10.38 6.05 5.62
N GLY A 70 9.90 6.69 4.56
CA GLY A 70 10.71 7.10 3.41
C GLY A 70 11.32 5.94 2.63
N LEU A 71 10.75 4.73 2.75
CA LEU A 71 11.20 3.52 2.06
C LEU A 71 11.25 3.69 0.54
N VAL A 72 10.36 4.48 -0.04
CA VAL A 72 10.39 4.83 -1.46
C VAL A 72 10.92 6.25 -1.60
N GLY A 73 12.13 6.39 -2.13
CA GLY A 73 12.83 7.67 -2.30
C GLY A 73 13.05 8.07 -3.76
N ALA A 74 13.83 9.14 -3.96
CA ALA A 74 14.11 9.70 -5.28
C ALA A 74 14.78 8.70 -6.23
N ASP A 75 15.76 7.91 -5.74
CA ASP A 75 16.47 6.92 -6.55
C ASP A 75 15.55 5.79 -7.04
N ASP A 76 14.56 5.42 -6.23
CA ASP A 76 13.59 4.39 -6.56
C ASP A 76 12.62 4.88 -7.64
N LEU A 77 12.10 6.10 -7.46
CA LEU A 77 11.23 6.77 -8.43
C LEU A 77 11.94 7.01 -9.77
N ALA A 78 13.24 7.33 -9.74
CA ALA A 78 14.06 7.53 -10.94
C ALA A 78 14.30 6.23 -11.72
N ARG A 79 14.21 5.06 -11.06
CA ARG A 79 14.31 3.74 -11.73
C ARG A 79 13.00 3.33 -12.41
N MET A 80 11.88 3.93 -12.02
CA MET A 80 10.59 3.59 -12.59
C MET A 80 10.51 3.96 -14.07
N LYS A 81 9.70 3.21 -14.81
CA LYS A 81 9.46 3.51 -16.22
C LYS A 81 8.72 4.85 -16.35
N PRO A 82 8.96 5.63 -17.41
CA PRO A 82 8.15 6.81 -17.73
C PRO A 82 6.67 6.53 -17.90
N THR A 83 6.31 5.27 -18.22
CA THR A 83 4.93 4.80 -18.37
C THR A 83 4.31 4.27 -17.07
N ALA A 84 5.07 4.18 -15.97
CA ALA A 84 4.64 3.52 -14.76
C ALA A 84 3.63 4.35 -13.95
N LEU A 85 2.74 3.66 -13.24
CA LEU A 85 1.82 4.23 -12.26
C LEU A 85 2.25 3.83 -10.84
N LEU A 86 2.18 4.76 -9.90
CA LEU A 86 2.36 4.49 -8.47
C LEU A 86 1.01 4.54 -7.75
N VAL A 87 0.71 3.56 -6.91
CA VAL A 87 -0.50 3.52 -6.08
C VAL A 87 -0.09 3.41 -4.62
N ASN A 88 -0.54 4.34 -3.78
CA ASN A 88 -0.33 4.27 -2.34
C ASN A 88 -1.66 4.36 -1.59
N THR A 89 -2.06 3.23 -1.00
CA THR A 89 -3.21 3.10 -0.10
C THR A 89 -2.78 2.62 1.30
N ALA A 90 -1.48 2.58 1.56
CA ALA A 90 -0.91 2.16 2.83
C ALA A 90 -0.82 3.35 3.81
N ARG A 91 0.30 4.08 3.80
CA ARG A 91 0.51 5.30 4.60
C ARG A 91 1.36 6.29 3.81
N GLY A 92 1.05 7.59 3.94
CA GLY A 92 1.78 8.66 3.25
C GLY A 92 3.30 8.58 3.47
N PRO A 93 3.77 8.56 4.74
CA PRO A 93 5.20 8.63 5.05
C PRO A 93 6.04 7.43 4.60
N VAL A 94 5.46 6.40 3.98
CA VAL A 94 6.22 5.32 3.35
C VAL A 94 6.95 5.82 2.11
N VAL A 95 6.33 6.72 1.36
CA VAL A 95 6.92 7.36 0.18
C VAL A 95 7.42 8.73 0.59
N GLN A 96 8.64 9.10 0.20
CA GLN A 96 9.16 10.44 0.46
C GLN A 96 8.35 11.46 -0.35
N GLU A 97 7.49 12.23 0.32
CA GLU A 97 6.53 13.16 -0.31
C GLU A 97 7.22 14.14 -1.27
N SER A 98 8.32 14.75 -0.84
CA SER A 98 9.09 15.69 -1.67
C SER A 98 9.64 15.07 -2.95
N ALA A 99 10.15 13.83 -2.86
CA ALA A 99 10.67 13.10 -4.01
C ALA A 99 9.54 12.72 -4.99
N LEU A 100 8.37 12.33 -4.46
CA LEU A 100 7.22 11.99 -5.29
C LEU A 100 6.65 13.23 -5.99
N LEU A 101 6.48 14.35 -5.28
CA LEU A 101 6.04 15.63 -5.86
C LEU A 101 6.98 16.09 -6.98
N ASP A 102 8.29 15.96 -6.79
CA ASP A 102 9.30 16.32 -7.79
C ASP A 102 9.25 15.39 -9.02
N ALA A 103 9.19 14.08 -8.82
CA ALA A 103 9.05 13.10 -9.91
C ALA A 103 7.78 13.34 -10.73
N LEU A 104 6.65 13.58 -10.07
CA LEU A 104 5.37 13.87 -10.73
C LEU A 104 5.36 15.25 -11.40
N GLY A 105 5.97 16.25 -10.76
CA GLY A 105 6.10 17.61 -11.26
C GLY A 105 6.93 17.70 -12.54
N ARG A 106 7.90 16.79 -12.75
CA ARG A 106 8.68 16.69 -13.98
C ARG A 106 8.16 15.67 -14.99
N GLY A 107 7.07 14.95 -14.68
CA GLY A 107 6.55 13.91 -15.57
C GLY A 107 7.41 12.66 -15.65
N ALA A 108 8.22 12.37 -14.62
CA ALA A 108 9.18 11.25 -14.63
C ALA A 108 8.52 9.87 -14.69
N ILE A 109 7.30 9.76 -14.16
CA ILE A 109 6.43 8.59 -14.29
C ILE A 109 5.07 9.01 -14.84
N ARG A 110 4.23 8.06 -15.26
CA ARG A 110 2.95 8.38 -15.90
C ARG A 110 1.96 9.05 -14.93
N GLY A 111 1.96 8.60 -13.68
CA GLY A 111 1.03 9.12 -12.70
C GLY A 111 1.09 8.43 -11.34
N ALA A 112 0.32 8.98 -10.40
CA ALA A 112 0.12 8.41 -9.09
C ALA A 112 -1.36 8.44 -8.68
N ALA A 113 -1.79 7.42 -7.93
CA ALA A 113 -3.07 7.40 -7.23
C ALA A 113 -2.79 7.26 -5.72
N LEU A 114 -3.21 8.25 -4.93
CA LEU A 114 -2.88 8.35 -3.51
C LEU A 114 -4.16 8.47 -2.69
N ASP A 115 -4.32 7.58 -1.71
CA ASP A 115 -5.37 7.68 -0.69
C ASP A 115 -4.84 8.25 0.64
N VAL A 116 -3.52 8.38 0.77
CA VAL A 116 -2.84 8.69 2.04
C VAL A 116 -1.75 9.74 1.84
N PHE A 117 -1.52 10.56 2.87
CA PHE A 117 -0.61 11.72 2.83
C PHE A 117 0.25 11.80 4.10
N ASP A 118 1.32 12.59 4.07
CA ASP A 118 2.20 12.78 5.24
C ASP A 118 1.48 13.49 6.38
N LEU A 119 0.69 14.51 6.03
CA LEU A 119 -0.16 15.24 6.94
C LEU A 119 -1.63 15.07 6.54
N GLU A 120 -2.42 14.58 7.48
CA GLU A 120 -3.85 14.33 7.31
C GLU A 120 -4.66 14.99 8.43
N PRO A 121 -5.83 15.60 8.14
CA PRO A 121 -6.41 15.79 6.81
C PRO A 121 -5.55 16.67 5.89
N LEU A 122 -5.62 16.43 4.59
CA LEU A 122 -4.77 17.11 3.60
C LEU A 122 -4.96 18.65 3.67
N PRO A 123 -3.92 19.43 4.01
CA PRO A 123 -4.00 20.89 4.14
C PRO A 123 -4.52 21.57 2.87
N LEU A 124 -5.20 22.70 3.01
CA LEU A 124 -5.78 23.45 1.89
C LEU A 124 -4.72 24.06 0.95
N ASP A 125 -3.57 24.41 1.51
CA ASP A 125 -2.40 24.95 0.83
C ASP A 125 -1.41 23.84 0.37
N SER A 126 -1.79 22.57 0.53
CA SER A 126 -0.95 21.46 0.13
C SER A 126 -0.64 21.49 -1.38
N PRO A 127 0.62 21.23 -1.79
CA PRO A 127 0.99 21.15 -3.21
C PRO A 127 0.23 20.06 -3.97
N TRP A 128 -0.30 19.05 -3.27
CA TRP A 128 -1.15 18.01 -3.86
C TRP A 128 -2.45 18.57 -4.48
N ARG A 129 -2.97 19.68 -3.95
CA ARG A 129 -4.25 20.28 -4.37
C ARG A 129 -4.19 21.15 -5.63
N THR A 130 -3.05 21.18 -6.33
CA THR A 130 -2.93 21.93 -7.59
C THR A 130 -3.84 21.38 -8.70
N THR A 131 -4.31 22.26 -9.58
CA THR A 131 -5.08 21.92 -10.80
C THR A 131 -4.19 21.62 -12.01
N GLU A 132 -2.86 21.68 -11.83
CA GLU A 132 -1.87 21.56 -12.89
C GLU A 132 -1.48 20.11 -13.21
N TRP A 133 -1.96 19.12 -12.45
CA TRP A 133 -1.69 17.71 -12.73
C TRP A 133 -2.18 17.32 -14.13
N GLY A 134 -1.37 16.52 -14.83
CA GLY A 134 -1.62 16.15 -16.23
C GLY A 134 -1.42 17.28 -17.26
N ARG A 135 -0.99 18.47 -16.85
CA ARG A 135 -0.73 19.63 -17.73
C ARG A 135 0.75 19.99 -17.74
N GLY A 136 1.22 20.61 -18.83
CA GLY A 136 2.57 21.18 -18.91
C GLY A 136 3.70 20.16 -18.73
N GLY A 137 3.47 18.89 -19.10
CA GLY A 137 4.43 17.79 -18.92
C GLY A 137 4.37 17.12 -17.55
N ARG A 138 3.51 17.55 -16.62
CA ARG A 138 3.32 16.91 -15.32
C ARG A 138 2.58 15.58 -15.44
N SER A 139 2.88 14.67 -14.53
CA SER A 139 2.20 13.38 -14.40
C SER A 139 0.72 13.55 -14.04
N GLN A 140 -0.09 12.52 -14.31
CA GLN A 140 -1.49 12.48 -13.87
C GLN A 140 -1.56 12.09 -12.39
N VAL A 141 -2.41 12.74 -11.61
CA VAL A 141 -2.54 12.46 -10.18
C VAL A 141 -4.02 12.31 -9.82
N LEU A 142 -4.36 11.22 -9.12
CA LEU A 142 -5.66 10.97 -8.52
C LEU A 142 -5.50 10.93 -7.00
N LEU A 143 -6.35 11.67 -6.29
CA LEU A 143 -6.31 11.78 -4.84
C LEU A 143 -7.64 11.34 -4.23
N THR A 144 -7.60 10.55 -3.16
CA THR A 144 -8.77 10.22 -2.33
C THR A 144 -8.44 10.49 -0.85
N PRO A 145 -9.43 10.90 -0.04
CA PRO A 145 -9.19 11.38 1.33
C PRO A 145 -9.19 10.24 2.37
N HIS A 146 -8.21 9.35 2.32
CA HIS A 146 -8.01 8.24 3.27
C HIS A 146 -9.29 7.43 3.51
N MET A 147 -9.83 6.91 2.41
CA MET A 147 -11.13 6.26 2.37
C MET A 147 -11.07 4.78 1.99
N GLY A 148 -9.90 4.18 1.87
CA GLY A 148 -9.75 2.75 1.51
C GLY A 148 -10.47 1.76 2.44
N TYR A 149 -10.77 2.15 3.69
CA TYR A 149 -11.52 1.35 4.66
C TYR A 149 -13.00 1.74 4.77
N VAL A 150 -13.44 2.80 4.09
CA VAL A 150 -14.79 3.38 4.25
C VAL A 150 -15.79 2.56 3.44
N GLU A 151 -16.05 1.36 3.93
CA GLU A 151 -16.96 0.37 3.38
C GLU A 151 -17.96 -0.02 4.49
N LYS A 152 -19.24 -0.20 4.10
CA LYS A 152 -20.35 -0.34 5.05
C LYS A 152 -20.14 -1.51 6.02
N GLN A 153 -19.81 -2.69 5.53
CA GLN A 153 -19.63 -3.89 6.35
C GLN A 153 -18.46 -3.70 7.32
N THR A 154 -17.34 -3.14 6.84
CA THR A 154 -16.15 -2.85 7.63
C THR A 154 -16.48 -1.90 8.79
N LEU A 155 -17.20 -0.81 8.50
CA LEU A 155 -17.62 0.15 9.52
C LEU A 155 -18.61 -0.47 10.50
N ASP A 156 -19.61 -1.22 10.02
CA ASP A 156 -20.60 -1.89 10.87
C ASP A 156 -19.91 -2.84 11.86
N ASP A 157 -18.97 -3.66 11.39
CA ASP A 157 -18.22 -4.60 12.22
C ASP A 157 -17.35 -3.87 13.25
N TRP A 158 -16.69 -2.78 12.86
CA TRP A 158 -15.88 -1.97 13.78
C TRP A 158 -16.74 -1.30 14.85
N TYR A 159 -17.88 -0.71 14.49
CA TYR A 159 -18.78 -0.10 15.46
C TYR A 159 -19.38 -1.14 16.42
N ALA A 160 -19.73 -2.32 15.92
CA ALA A 160 -20.21 -3.41 16.76
C ALA A 160 -19.16 -3.83 17.80
N VAL A 161 -17.88 -3.94 17.39
CA VAL A 161 -16.77 -4.24 18.29
C VAL A 161 -16.55 -3.11 19.32
N GLN A 162 -16.64 -1.85 18.91
CA GLN A 162 -16.48 -0.70 19.82
C GLN A 162 -17.58 -0.69 20.90
N VAL A 163 -18.84 -0.89 20.53
CA VAL A 163 -19.96 -0.97 21.48
C VAL A 163 -19.78 -2.14 22.46
N GLU A 164 -19.34 -3.29 21.96
CA GLU A 164 -19.07 -4.46 22.81
C GLU A 164 -17.93 -4.20 23.80
N ASN A 165 -16.84 -3.55 23.37
CA ASN A 165 -15.73 -3.19 24.25
C ASN A 165 -16.22 -2.25 25.38
N ILE A 166 -17.02 -1.22 25.06
CA ILE A 166 -17.59 -0.32 26.08
C ILE A 166 -18.44 -1.09 27.11
N ARG A 167 -19.28 -2.04 26.65
CA ARG A 167 -20.11 -2.87 27.54
C ARG A 167 -19.28 -3.80 28.42
N ARG A 168 -18.16 -4.32 27.91
CA ARG A 168 -17.22 -5.16 28.67
C ARG A 168 -16.51 -4.34 29.74
N TRP A 169 -15.99 -3.18 29.37
CA TRP A 169 -15.35 -2.24 30.29
C TRP A 169 -16.28 -1.86 31.45
N GLN A 170 -17.55 -1.54 31.17
CA GLN A 170 -18.56 -1.24 32.21
C GLN A 170 -18.79 -2.39 33.20
N LYS A 171 -18.57 -3.64 32.78
CA LYS A 171 -18.72 -4.85 33.62
C LYS A 171 -17.42 -5.28 34.29
N GLY A 172 -16.34 -4.50 34.17
CA GLY A 172 -15.00 -4.89 34.64
C GLY A 172 -14.40 -6.06 33.85
N GLN A 173 -14.89 -6.31 32.63
CA GLN A 173 -14.41 -7.37 31.75
C GLN A 173 -13.35 -6.84 30.80
N GLN A 174 -12.52 -7.76 30.31
CA GLN A 174 -11.48 -7.45 29.34
C GLN A 174 -12.07 -7.22 27.93
N ASP A 175 -11.57 -6.19 27.25
CA ASP A 175 -11.91 -5.87 25.87
C ASP A 175 -11.62 -7.04 24.93
N ARG A 176 -12.41 -7.15 23.87
CA ARG A 176 -12.29 -8.23 22.89
C ARG A 176 -11.05 -8.06 22.00
N GLN A 177 -10.64 -6.81 21.77
CA GLN A 177 -9.40 -6.48 21.07
C GLN A 177 -8.47 -5.73 22.02
N ARG A 178 -7.45 -6.42 22.54
CA ARG A 178 -6.29 -5.73 23.12
C ARG A 178 -5.45 -5.14 21.98
N SER A 179 -5.85 -4.01 21.39
CA SER A 179 -4.99 -3.28 20.45
C SER A 179 -3.89 -2.49 21.17
N ASN A 180 -4.03 -2.28 22.48
CA ASN A 180 -2.94 -1.87 23.37
C ASN A 180 -3.19 -2.46 24.77
N ARG A 181 -2.18 -3.06 25.40
CA ARG A 181 -2.27 -3.36 26.85
C ARG A 181 -2.16 -2.03 27.59
N HIS A 182 -3.26 -1.30 27.78
CA HIS A 182 -3.33 -0.43 28.96
C HIS A 182 -3.53 -1.36 30.17
N HIS A 183 -2.47 -1.50 30.96
CA HIS A 183 -2.58 -2.03 32.32
C HIS A 183 -3.46 -1.09 33.16
N PRO A 184 -4.15 -1.58 34.21
CA PRO A 184 -4.65 -0.69 35.25
C PRO A 184 -3.48 0.15 35.77
N HIS A 185 -3.64 1.47 35.87
CA HIS A 185 -2.58 2.43 36.23
C HIS A 185 -1.73 1.94 37.42
N PRO A 186 -0.43 1.65 37.23
CA PRO A 186 0.52 1.46 38.32
C PRO A 186 1.05 2.80 38.83
N ARG A 187 1.77 2.80 39.97
CA ARG A 187 2.27 4.03 40.61
C ARG A 187 3.47 4.62 39.82
N PRO A 188 3.76 5.93 39.95
CA PRO A 188 4.66 6.68 39.05
C PRO A 188 6.10 6.13 38.87
N THR A 189 6.59 5.29 39.77
CA THR A 189 7.92 4.68 39.68
C THR A 189 7.98 3.41 38.85
N GLU A 190 6.83 2.74 38.64
CA GLU A 190 6.69 1.56 37.78
C GLU A 190 6.46 1.95 36.31
N GLU A 191 6.10 3.22 36.04
CA GLU A 191 5.89 3.78 34.69
C GLU A 191 7.17 3.73 33.84
N ALA A 192 8.30 4.16 34.39
CA ALA A 192 9.57 4.24 33.64
C ALA A 192 10.12 2.85 33.24
N GLN A 193 9.79 1.80 33.99
CA GLN A 193 10.24 0.44 33.71
C GLN A 193 9.29 -0.28 32.74
N ALA A 194 7.97 -0.08 32.90
CA ALA A 194 6.95 -0.64 32.00
C ALA A 194 7.02 -0.01 30.59
N GLU A 195 7.41 1.25 30.49
CA GLU A 195 7.62 1.94 29.20
C GLU A 195 8.80 1.35 28.43
N GLN A 196 9.94 1.11 29.08
CA GLN A 196 11.10 0.45 28.45
C GLN A 196 10.82 -1.00 28.02
N GLU A 197 9.99 -1.74 28.77
CA GLU A 197 9.61 -3.12 28.43
C GLU A 197 8.59 -3.18 27.28
N SER A 198 7.64 -2.24 27.24
CA SER A 198 6.67 -2.06 26.15
C SER A 198 7.34 -1.70 24.83
N GLU A 199 8.32 -0.79 24.86
CA GLU A 199 9.14 -0.45 23.70
C GLU A 199 9.95 -1.65 23.21
N ARG A 200 10.44 -2.50 24.12
CA ARG A 200 11.19 -3.73 23.80
C ARG A 200 10.30 -4.81 23.18
N GLU A 201 9.09 -5.02 23.69
CA GLU A 201 8.10 -5.98 23.13
C GLU A 201 7.54 -5.52 21.78
N GLN A 202 7.25 -4.22 21.61
CA GLN A 202 6.86 -3.67 20.31
C GLN A 202 7.99 -3.87 19.30
N ARG A 203 9.23 -3.54 19.68
CA ARG A 203 10.42 -3.79 18.85
C ARG A 203 10.52 -5.26 18.44
N ASP A 204 10.34 -6.20 19.37
CA ASP A 204 10.46 -7.64 19.08
C ASP A 204 9.29 -8.17 18.21
N ARG A 205 8.09 -7.59 18.29
CA ARG A 205 6.95 -7.91 17.40
C ARG A 205 7.11 -7.33 15.98
N TYR A 206 7.66 -6.12 15.86
CA TYR A 206 8.02 -5.51 14.56
C TYR A 206 9.28 -6.13 13.93
N LEU A 207 10.00 -6.95 14.69
CA LEU A 207 11.13 -7.79 14.24
C LEU A 207 10.71 -9.23 13.92
N ALA A 208 9.43 -9.60 14.12
CA ALA A 208 8.96 -10.95 13.81
C ALA A 208 9.01 -11.20 12.29
N PRO A 209 9.62 -12.30 11.83
CA PRO A 209 9.87 -12.57 10.40
C PRO A 209 8.59 -12.80 9.55
N GLU A 210 7.41 -12.83 10.16
CA GLU A 210 6.15 -13.22 9.49
C GLU A 210 5.27 -12.05 9.00
N ALA A 211 5.56 -10.81 9.41
CA ALA A 211 4.88 -9.63 8.85
C ALA A 211 5.56 -9.25 7.52
N LEU A 212 5.02 -9.78 6.42
CA LEU A 212 5.48 -9.44 5.07
C LEU A 212 4.95 -8.05 4.70
N ASP A 213 5.79 -7.04 4.84
CA ASP A 213 5.56 -5.70 4.28
C ASP A 213 5.79 -5.76 2.75
N VAL A 214 4.75 -6.03 1.96
CA VAL A 214 4.92 -6.25 0.51
C VAL A 214 4.74 -4.94 -0.27
N LEU A 215 5.73 -4.57 -1.09
CA LEU A 215 5.42 -3.78 -2.29
C LEU A 215 5.04 -4.76 -3.41
N GLU A 216 3.82 -4.63 -3.91
CA GLU A 216 3.28 -5.48 -4.97
C GLU A 216 3.34 -4.72 -6.30
N VAL A 217 3.86 -5.38 -7.33
CA VAL A 217 3.97 -4.84 -8.67
C VAL A 217 3.13 -5.65 -9.62
N LEU A 218 2.32 -4.94 -10.39
CA LEU A 218 1.60 -5.51 -11.50
C LEU A 218 2.29 -5.07 -12.79
N LYS A 219 2.75 -6.03 -13.59
CA LYS A 219 3.34 -5.81 -14.91
C LYS A 219 2.33 -6.17 -15.99
N ALA A 220 2.12 -5.28 -16.95
CA ALA A 220 1.18 -5.54 -18.05
C ALA A 220 1.66 -6.73 -18.89
N PRO A 221 0.74 -7.49 -19.52
CA PRO A 221 1.12 -8.55 -20.46
C PRO A 221 1.99 -7.99 -21.59
N GLU A 222 2.99 -8.76 -22.02
CA GLU A 222 3.77 -8.43 -23.21
C GLU A 222 2.89 -8.63 -24.44
N ALA A 223 2.64 -7.54 -25.18
CA ALA A 223 1.89 -7.62 -26.42
C ALA A 223 2.71 -8.43 -27.44
N GLY A 224 2.18 -9.55 -27.90
CA GLY A 224 2.79 -10.33 -28.98
C GLY A 224 2.89 -9.49 -30.27
N PRO A 225 3.83 -9.82 -31.17
CA PRO A 225 3.95 -9.12 -32.45
C PRO A 225 2.66 -9.32 -33.27
N GLY A 226 1.79 -8.31 -33.29
CA GLY A 226 0.58 -8.28 -34.11
C GLY A 226 -0.69 -7.77 -33.43
N GLU A 227 -0.72 -7.61 -32.10
CA GLU A 227 -1.95 -7.19 -31.41
C GLU A 227 -2.05 -5.66 -31.32
N LYS A 228 -2.95 -5.07 -32.12
CA LYS A 228 -3.26 -3.64 -32.04
C LYS A 228 -3.86 -3.33 -30.66
N ARG A 229 -3.21 -2.46 -29.89
CA ARG A 229 -3.76 -1.91 -28.64
C ARG A 229 -5.08 -1.19 -28.95
N GLN A 230 -6.21 -1.84 -28.65
CA GLN A 230 -7.48 -1.13 -28.52
C GLN A 230 -7.38 -0.31 -27.23
N LEU A 231 -7.06 0.98 -27.39
CA LEU A 231 -7.31 1.97 -26.36
C LEU A 231 -8.79 1.85 -25.97
N CYS A 232 -9.05 1.62 -24.68
CA CYS A 232 -10.39 1.65 -24.11
C CYS A 232 -11.10 2.90 -24.62
N ARG A 233 -12.17 2.72 -25.40
CA ARG A 233 -13.06 3.82 -25.75
C ARG A 233 -13.67 4.35 -24.44
N PRO A 234 -13.80 5.68 -24.28
CA PRO A 234 -14.45 6.22 -23.10
C PRO A 234 -15.88 5.68 -22.99
N SER A 235 -16.24 5.33 -21.75
CA SER A 235 -17.55 4.83 -21.36
C SER A 235 -18.64 5.91 -21.61
N PRO A 236 -19.90 5.56 -21.95
CA PRO A 236 -20.97 6.53 -22.25
C PRO A 236 -21.43 7.40 -21.07
N TRP A 237 -20.78 7.30 -19.92
CA TRP A 237 -21.18 7.95 -18.66
C TRP A 237 -20.46 9.29 -18.41
N ALA A 238 -19.57 9.71 -19.31
CA ALA A 238 -18.75 10.92 -19.14
C ALA A 238 -19.52 12.25 -19.36
N ASP A 239 -20.75 12.23 -19.91
CA ASP A 239 -21.48 13.46 -20.29
C ASP A 239 -22.55 13.92 -19.27
N ARG A 240 -22.52 13.43 -18.03
CA ARG A 240 -23.45 13.88 -16.98
C ARG A 240 -22.75 14.19 -15.66
N ALA A 241 -21.97 15.26 -15.65
CA ALA A 241 -21.60 15.94 -14.41
C ALA A 241 -21.51 17.45 -14.67
N SER A 242 -22.65 18.12 -14.52
CA SER A 242 -22.72 19.56 -14.30
C SER A 242 -23.08 19.78 -12.84
N TRP A 243 -22.06 20.00 -12.00
CA TRP A 243 -22.12 20.64 -10.68
C TRP A 243 -20.78 21.30 -10.40
#